data_AF-A0AAD4H673-F1
#
_entry.id   AF-A0AAD4H673-F1
#
_cell.length_a   1.000
_cell.length_b   1.000
_cell.length_c   1.000
_cell.angle_alpha   90.00
_cell.angle_beta   90.00
_cell.angle_gamma   90.00
#
_symmetry.space_group_name_H-M   'P 1'
#
loop_
_entity.id
_entity.type
_entity.pdbx_description
1 polymer ?
#
loop_
_entity_poly.entity_id
_entity_poly.type
_entity_poly.pdbx_seq_one_letter_code
_entity_poly.pdbx_strand_id
1 'polypeptide(L)'
;MTTNGDPEEYALILRITNSLQKSRDFVSEHQSKYEQEVADYLASKPGPFVMASMPPARKKLHDYHGMLSELLLQALLALDGVTCKPDFEVARVKRREAVKETQRLLDAMDAIHARVKESDRLARL
;
A
#
# COMPACT_ATOMS: atom_id res chain seq x y z
N MET A 1 -18.84 5.87 -17.31
CA MET A 1 -20.05 5.11 -17.68
C MET A 1 -20.68 4.58 -16.40
N THR A 2 -22.00 4.65 -16.28
CA THR A 2 -22.81 4.02 -15.23
C THR A 2 -23.66 2.92 -15.88
N THR A 3 -24.30 2.08 -15.06
CA THR A 3 -25.18 0.99 -15.52
C THR A 3 -26.39 1.55 -16.28
N ASN A 4 -27.06 2.58 -15.76
CA ASN A 4 -28.30 3.14 -16.33
C ASN A 4 -28.34 4.68 -16.43
N GLY A 5 -27.20 5.38 -16.32
CA GLY A 5 -27.19 6.85 -16.21
C GLY A 5 -27.47 7.38 -14.80
N ASP A 6 -27.50 6.51 -13.80
CA ASP A 6 -27.86 6.86 -12.42
C ASP A 6 -26.80 7.78 -11.75
N PRO A 7 -27.19 8.99 -11.30
CA PRO A 7 -26.27 9.93 -10.64
C PRO A 7 -25.68 9.42 -9.32
N GLU A 8 -26.41 8.59 -8.57
CA GLU A 8 -25.94 7.99 -7.32
C GLU A 8 -24.86 6.94 -7.59
N GLU A 9 -25.08 6.07 -8.59
CA GLU A 9 -24.05 5.12 -9.03
C GLU A 9 -22.79 5.87 -9.51
N TYR A 10 -22.98 6.96 -10.26
CA TYR A 10 -21.87 7.79 -10.72
C TYR A 10 -21.06 8.36 -9.54
N ALA A 11 -21.74 8.87 -8.50
CA ALA A 11 -21.07 9.39 -7.31
C ALA A 11 -20.25 8.32 -6.58
N LEU A 12 -20.76 7.09 -6.49
CA LEU A 12 -20.01 5.95 -5.93
C LEU A 12 -18.78 5.62 -6.78
N ILE A 13 -18.91 5.58 -8.11
CA ILE A 13 -17.79 5.34 -9.03
C ILE A 13 -16.71 6.41 -8.87
N LEU A 14 -17.09 7.69 -8.76
CA LEU A 14 -16.15 8.77 -8.51
C LEU A 14 -15.44 8.59 -7.17
N ARG A 15 -16.16 8.26 -6.09
CA ARG A 15 -15.56 8.03 -4.78
C ARG A 15 -14.55 6.88 -4.81
N ILE A 16 -14.90 5.75 -5.43
CA ILE A 16 -14.02 4.60 -5.60
C ILE A 16 -12.77 4.98 -6.39
N THR A 17 -12.96 5.64 -7.54
CA THR A 17 -11.86 6.03 -8.43
C THR A 17 -10.91 7.02 -7.76
N ASN A 18 -11.45 8.03 -7.06
CA ASN A 18 -10.66 9.00 -6.32
C ASN A 18 -9.88 8.35 -5.16
N SER A 19 -10.48 7.39 -4.46
CA SER A 19 -9.79 6.65 -3.40
C SER A 19 -8.60 5.88 -3.97
N LEU A 20 -8.81 5.14 -5.06
CA LEU A 20 -7.74 4.38 -5.70
C LEU A 20 -6.64 5.28 -6.27
N GLN A 21 -7.02 6.38 -6.92
CA GLN A 21 -6.06 7.32 -7.50
C GLN A 21 -5.17 7.94 -6.42
N LYS A 22 -5.75 8.38 -5.30
CA LYS A 22 -4.99 8.88 -4.15
C LYS A 22 -3.98 7.86 -3.63
N SER A 23 -4.36 6.58 -3.52
CA SER A 23 -3.45 5.51 -3.12
C SER A 23 -2.30 5.34 -4.11
N ARG A 24 -2.59 5.35 -5.42
CA ARG A 24 -1.57 5.25 -6.47
C ARG A 24 -0.60 6.41 -6.45
N ASP A 25 -1.12 7.64 -6.40
CA ASP A 25 -0.33 8.86 -6.38
C ASP A 25 0.63 8.83 -5.18
N PHE A 26 0.10 8.55 -3.98
CA PHE A 26 0.89 8.47 -2.76
C PHE A 26 1.99 7.40 -2.86
N VAL A 27 1.68 6.18 -3.31
CA VAL A 27 2.69 5.13 -3.47
C VAL A 27 3.74 5.57 -4.50
N SER A 28 3.33 6.09 -5.66
CA SER A 28 4.27 6.51 -6.71
C SER A 28 5.24 7.62 -6.26
N GLU A 29 4.78 8.55 -5.41
CA GLU A 29 5.61 9.63 -4.86
C GLU A 29 6.69 9.11 -3.91
N HIS A 30 6.41 8.02 -3.19
CA HIS A 30 7.25 7.55 -2.10
C HIS A 30 8.03 6.27 -2.41
N GLN A 31 7.53 5.43 -3.34
CA GLN A 31 8.04 4.09 -3.61
C GLN A 31 9.50 4.11 -4.07
N SER A 32 9.84 4.97 -5.04
CA SER A 32 11.21 5.04 -5.57
C SER A 32 12.23 5.36 -4.48
N LYS A 33 11.90 6.30 -3.59
CA LYS A 33 12.75 6.66 -2.46
C LYS A 33 12.85 5.51 -1.44
N TYR A 34 11.73 4.84 -1.15
CA TYR A 34 11.74 3.70 -0.24
C TYR A 34 12.61 2.55 -0.77
N GLU A 35 12.46 2.21 -2.05
CA GLU A 35 13.27 1.18 -2.73
C GLU A 35 14.76 1.51 -2.71
N GLN A 36 15.12 2.77 -2.96
CA GLN A 36 16.52 3.22 -2.91
C GLN A 36 17.11 3.07 -1.50
N GLU A 37 16.40 3.53 -0.46
CA GLU A 37 16.92 3.41 0.90
C GLU A 37 17.01 1.95 1.38
N VAL A 38 16.10 1.09 0.92
CA VAL A 38 16.21 -0.36 1.14
C VAL A 38 17.45 -0.90 0.43
N ALA A 39 17.71 -0.52 -0.81
CA ALA A 39 18.89 -0.96 -1.55
C ALA A 39 20.19 -0.53 -0.84
N ASP A 40 20.27 0.74 -0.41
CA ASP A 40 21.44 1.27 0.31
C ASP A 40 21.67 0.54 1.64
N TYR A 41 20.60 0.29 2.39
CA TYR A 41 20.67 -0.47 3.64
C TYR A 41 21.20 -1.89 3.41
N LEU A 42 20.65 -2.61 2.44
CA LEU A 42 21.10 -3.97 2.11
C LEU A 42 22.55 -3.99 1.61
N ALA A 43 22.96 -3.01 0.81
CA ALA A 43 24.33 -2.88 0.33
C ALA A 43 25.34 -2.61 1.45
N SER A 44 24.91 -1.91 2.51
CA SER A 44 25.76 -1.65 3.69
C SER A 44 26.10 -2.88 4.52
N LYS A 45 25.45 -4.03 4.27
CA LYS A 45 25.62 -5.30 5.00
C LYS A 45 25.54 -5.09 6.53
N PRO A 46 24.36 -4.72 7.03
CA PRO A 46 24.18 -4.36 8.43
C PRO A 46 24.50 -5.55 9.34
N GLY A 47 25.19 -5.27 10.45
CA GLY A 47 25.46 -6.27 11.48
C GLY A 47 24.22 -6.63 12.31
N PRO A 48 24.30 -7.68 13.14
CA PRO A 48 23.19 -8.08 14.01
C PRO A 48 22.86 -6.98 15.02
N PHE A 49 21.56 -6.84 15.30
CA PHE A 49 21.05 -5.96 16.34
C PHE A 49 19.82 -6.59 17.02
N VAL A 50 19.54 -6.15 18.25
CA VAL A 50 18.28 -6.42 18.95
C VAL A 50 17.31 -5.25 18.75
N MET A 51 16.01 -5.49 18.82
CA MET A 51 15.01 -4.44 18.52
C MET A 51 15.16 -3.18 19.39
N ALA A 52 15.57 -3.33 20.66
CA ALA A 52 15.82 -2.20 21.55
C ALA A 52 16.97 -1.28 21.09
N SER A 53 17.88 -1.79 20.25
CA SER A 53 19.04 -1.09 19.70
C SER A 53 19.00 -1.04 18.18
N MET A 54 17.80 -0.96 17.58
CA MET A 54 17.63 -0.92 16.12
C MET A 54 18.42 0.25 15.52
N PRO A 55 19.28 0.01 14.51
CA PRO A 55 20.04 1.06 13.85
C PRO A 55 19.12 2.14 13.26
N PRO A 56 19.51 3.43 13.27
CA PRO A 56 18.68 4.51 12.74
C PRO A 56 18.24 4.28 11.28
N ALA A 57 19.13 3.77 10.41
CA ALA A 57 18.80 3.45 9.03
C ALA A 57 17.69 2.39 8.94
N ARG A 58 17.78 1.33 9.75
CA ARG A 58 16.75 0.28 9.81
C ARG A 58 15.44 0.79 10.36
N LYS A 59 15.46 1.63 11.40
CA LYS A 59 14.26 2.27 11.96
C LYS A 59 13.57 3.13 10.90
N LYS A 60 14.33 3.93 10.16
CA LYS A 60 13.79 4.73 9.06
C LYS A 60 13.05 3.87 8.03
N LEU A 61 13.60 2.71 7.64
CA LEU A 61 12.90 1.77 6.74
C LEU A 61 11.65 1.14 7.34
N HIS A 62 11.63 0.90 8.66
CA HIS A 62 10.44 0.44 9.38
C HIS A 62 9.32 1.47 9.28
N ASP A 63 9.66 2.71 9.64
CA ASP A 63 8.69 3.80 9.71
C ASP A 63 8.16 4.16 8.31
N TYR A 64 9.03 4.08 7.28
CA TYR A 64 8.62 4.29 5.89
C TYR A 64 7.62 3.23 5.40
N HIS A 65 7.89 1.95 5.66
CA HIS A 65 6.98 0.86 5.34
C HIS A 65 5.67 0.99 6.11
N GLY A 66 5.74 1.34 7.40
CA GLY A 66 4.56 1.56 8.25
C GLY A 66 3.65 2.65 7.68
N MET A 67 4.20 3.80 7.31
CA MET A 67 3.45 4.90 6.70
C MET A 67 2.76 4.49 5.39
N LEU A 68 3.48 3.82 4.49
CA LEU A 68 2.93 3.37 3.21
C LEU A 68 1.83 2.33 3.40
N SER A 69 2.06 1.36 4.28
CA SER A 69 1.11 0.28 4.56
C SER A 69 -0.14 0.81 5.25
N GLU A 70 0.01 1.72 6.22
CA GLU A 70 -1.12 2.32 6.92
C GLU A 70 -2.04 3.08 5.96
N LEU A 71 -1.49 3.89 5.05
CA LEU A 71 -2.30 4.60 4.06
C LEU A 71 -3.05 3.65 3.12
N LEU A 72 -2.40 2.58 2.66
CA LEU A 72 -3.03 1.58 1.81
C LEU A 72 -4.12 0.79 2.55
N LEU A 73 -3.90 0.46 3.83
CA LEU A 73 -4.90 -0.18 4.69
C LEU A 73 -6.11 0.74 4.91
N GLN A 74 -5.89 2.02 5.18
CA GLN A 74 -6.98 3.00 5.28
C GLN A 74 -7.78 3.11 3.97
N ALA A 75 -7.11 3.06 2.82
CA ALA A 75 -7.77 3.06 1.52
C ALA A 75 -8.60 1.78 1.29
N LEU A 76 -8.11 0.60 1.70
CA LEU A 76 -8.88 -0.64 1.67
C LEU A 76 -10.14 -0.54 2.52
N LEU A 77 -10.02 -0.07 3.77
CA LEU A 77 -11.17 0.16 4.66
C LEU A 77 -12.18 1.13 4.05
N ALA A 78 -11.72 2.20 3.39
CA ALA A 78 -12.59 3.15 2.73
C ALA A 78 -13.34 2.54 1.53
N LEU A 79 -12.69 1.66 0.76
CA LEU A 79 -13.28 0.94 -0.36
C LEU A 79 -14.29 -0.13 0.09
N ASP A 80 -13.97 -0.87 1.15
CA ASP A 80 -14.85 -1.88 1.74
C ASP A 80 -16.12 -1.25 2.34
N GLY A 81 -15.99 -0.02 2.86
CA GLY A 81 -17.13 0.78 3.32
C GLY A 81 -18.05 1.30 2.20
N VAL A 82 -17.72 1.10 0.92
CA VAL A 82 -18.59 1.49 -0.20
C VAL A 82 -19.67 0.42 -0.44
N THR A 83 -20.88 0.69 0.04
CA THR A 83 -22.07 -0.13 -0.24
C THR A 83 -22.67 0.23 -1.60
N CYS A 84 -22.69 -0.71 -2.52
CA CYS A 84 -23.36 -0.57 -3.82
C CYS A 84 -24.69 -1.32 -3.81
N LYS A 85 -25.74 -0.71 -4.37
CA LYS A 85 -27.03 -1.38 -4.59
C LYS A 85 -26.88 -2.54 -5.60
N PRO A 86 -27.79 -3.53 -5.60
CA PRO A 86 -27.70 -4.69 -6.50
C PRO A 86 -27.67 -4.34 -8.00
N ASP A 87 -28.34 -3.25 -8.39
CA ASP A 87 -28.44 -2.72 -9.75
C ASP A 87 -27.25 -1.85 -10.17
N PHE A 88 -26.36 -1.50 -9.24
CA PHE A 88 -25.18 -0.66 -9.51
C PHE A 88 -23.97 -1.53 -9.91
N GLU A 89 -24.11 -2.30 -10.99
CA GLU A 89 -23.10 -3.30 -11.37
C GLU A 89 -21.76 -2.68 -11.73
N VAL A 90 -21.75 -1.52 -12.41
CA VAL A 90 -20.50 -0.83 -12.76
C VAL A 90 -19.77 -0.38 -11.49
N ALA A 91 -20.48 0.19 -10.51
CA ALA A 91 -19.86 0.57 -9.23
C ALA A 91 -19.31 -0.65 -8.47
N ARG A 92 -20.03 -1.78 -8.47
CA ARG A 92 -19.58 -3.04 -7.84
C ARG A 92 -18.31 -3.58 -8.49
N VAL A 93 -18.25 -3.60 -9.83
CA VAL A 93 -17.05 -4.01 -10.57
C VAL A 93 -15.89 -3.08 -10.22
N LYS A 94 -16.09 -1.77 -10.29
CA LYS A 94 -15.05 -0.77 -9.97
C LYS A 94 -14.53 -0.90 -8.54
N ARG A 95 -15.40 -1.16 -7.57
CA ARG A 95 -14.99 -1.40 -6.18
C ARG A 95 -14.09 -2.63 -6.07
N ARG A 96 -14.47 -3.75 -6.69
CA ARG A 96 -13.66 -4.99 -6.69
C ARG A 96 -12.30 -4.77 -7.35
N GLU A 97 -12.27 -4.07 -8.48
CA GLU A 97 -11.02 -3.72 -9.18
C GLU A 97 -10.11 -2.84 -8.29
N ALA A 98 -10.69 -1.82 -7.64
CA ALA A 98 -9.95 -0.93 -6.75
C ALA A 98 -9.37 -1.67 -5.54
N VAL A 99 -10.16 -2.52 -4.87
CA VAL A 99 -9.67 -3.35 -3.75
C VAL A 99 -8.51 -4.25 -4.21
N LYS A 100 -8.66 -4.93 -5.35
CA LYS A 100 -7.61 -5.80 -5.90
C LYS A 100 -6.33 -5.02 -6.27
N GLU A 101 -6.46 -3.80 -6.76
CA GLU A 101 -5.31 -2.95 -7.06
C GLU A 101 -4.63 -2.46 -5.78
N THR A 102 -5.37 -1.93 -4.82
CA THR A 102 -4.81 -1.46 -3.54
C THR A 102 -4.13 -2.60 -2.78
N GLN A 103 -4.71 -3.80 -2.79
CA GLN A 103 -4.06 -4.99 -2.21
C GLN A 103 -2.74 -5.31 -2.92
N ARG A 104 -2.68 -5.25 -4.25
CA ARG A 104 -1.43 -5.45 -5.01
C ARG A 104 -0.36 -4.42 -4.66
N LEU A 105 -0.74 -3.17 -4.41
CA LEU A 105 0.20 -2.14 -3.95
C LEU A 105 0.74 -2.46 -2.56
N LEU A 106 -0.13 -2.93 -1.65
CA LEU A 106 0.28 -3.32 -0.30
C LEU A 106 1.23 -4.53 -0.33
N ASP A 107 0.89 -5.56 -1.10
CA ASP A 107 1.72 -6.76 -1.26
C ASP A 107 3.12 -6.40 -1.81
N ALA A 108 3.22 -5.42 -2.71
CA ALA A 108 4.49 -4.94 -3.23
C ALA A 108 5.36 -4.27 -2.13
N MET A 109 4.74 -3.44 -1.28
CA MET A 109 5.45 -2.80 -0.16
C MET A 109 5.92 -3.81 0.87
N ASP A 110 5.08 -4.81 1.17
CA ASP A 110 5.42 -5.90 2.08
C ASP A 110 6.56 -6.77 1.53
N ALA A 111 6.58 -7.04 0.22
CA ALA A 111 7.66 -7.78 -0.44
C ALA A 111 9.01 -7.03 -0.34
N ILE A 112 9.00 -5.70 -0.52
CA ILE A 112 10.21 -4.88 -0.34
C ILE A 112 10.68 -4.95 1.12
N HIS A 113 9.77 -4.80 2.08
CA HIS A 113 10.10 -4.84 3.50
C HIS A 113 10.59 -6.22 3.97
N ALA A 114 10.05 -7.30 3.39
CA ALA A 114 10.47 -8.67 3.70
C ALA A 114 11.95 -8.91 3.41
N ARG A 115 12.51 -8.28 2.36
CA ARG A 115 13.95 -8.35 2.04
C ARG A 115 14.82 -7.77 3.16
N VAL A 116 14.38 -6.68 3.77
CA VAL A 116 15.06 -6.05 4.92
C VAL A 116 15.04 -6.99 6.12
N LYS A 117 13.86 -7.55 6.44
CA LYS A 117 13.72 -8.50 7.56
C LYS A 117 14.55 -9.76 7.36
N GLU A 118 14.67 -10.24 6.12
CA GLU A 118 15.50 -11.39 5.79
C GLU A 118 16.98 -11.10 5.97
N SER A 119 17.45 -9.91 5.55
CA SER A 119 18.82 -9.46 5.82
C SER A 119 19.11 -9.41 7.32
N ASP A 120 18.20 -8.85 8.12
CA ASP A 120 18.33 -8.78 9.59
C ASP A 120 18.39 -10.18 10.21
N ARG A 121 17.63 -11.13 9.66
CA ARG A 121 17.62 -12.54 10.09
C ARG A 121 18.95 -13.22 9.79
N LEU A 122 19.46 -13.06 8.56
CA LEU A 122 20.73 -13.65 8.12
C LEU A 122 21.92 -13.10 8.90
N ALA A 123 21.91 -11.82 9.27
CA ALA A 123 22.98 -11.22 10.08
C ALA A 123 23.09 -11.78 11.50
N ARG A 124 22.06 -12.49 11.98
CA ARG A 124 22.02 -13.12 13.31
C ARG A 124 22.42 -14.60 13.32
N LEU A 125 22.57 -15.22 12.14
CA LEU A 125 23.02 -16.60 11.98
C LEU A 125 24.55 -16.66 11.95
#